data_AF-A0A7C5N4P9-F1
#
_entry.id   AF-A0A7C5N4P9-F1
#
_cell.length_a   1.000
_cell.length_b   1.000
_cell.length_c   1.000
_cell.angle_alpha   90.00
_cell.angle_beta   90.00
_cell.angle_gamma   90.00
#
_symmetry.space_group_name_H-M   'P 1'
#
loop_
_entity.id
_entity.type
_entity.pdbx_description
1 polymer ?
#
loop_
_entity_poly.entity_id
_entity_poly.type
_entity_poly.pdbx_seq_one_letter_code
_entity_poly.pdbx_strand_id
1 'polypeptide(L)'
;RGEAIIRRDELIPREQFRYGDRVRALIFDVRREQRGPQIFLSRTHPQFMAKLFMQEVPEIYDGIISIRSIARDPGSRAKIAVSSSDSSIDPVGACVGMRGSRVQAVVGELQGEKIDIIPWTENIADLVVSALQPAEVAKVVLDEQAERIEVVVPDEQLSLAIGRRGQNVRLASQLIGWDIDILTELEESERRQKEFVERSDLFMQALNVDEMVAQLLASEGFSSVEELAFVEPAEISMIEGFDADTAVEIQTRAAEYLDAIEKALDGERIELGVSDELYQIEGLTAAMLVAVGKDDVKTIEDFAGYAADDLVGWVERKDGESKHFEGTFANLPVSREEAELMIMQARLLAGWISEEPREGEEAAGESEEDADVKSAKPAEQT
;
A
#
# COMPACT_ATOMS: atom_id res chain seq x y z
N ARG A 1 -9.33 -44.44 -5.93
CA ARG A 1 -9.67 -43.51 -7.03
C ARG A 1 -10.55 -42.43 -6.40
N GLY A 2 -10.13 -41.16 -6.44
CA GLY A 2 -10.93 -40.04 -5.95
C GLY A 2 -11.61 -39.34 -7.12
N GLU A 3 -12.76 -38.73 -6.88
CA GLU A 3 -13.45 -37.88 -7.84
C GLU A 3 -13.25 -36.42 -7.44
N ALA A 4 -13.11 -35.54 -8.42
CA ALA A 4 -12.91 -34.12 -8.23
C ALA A 4 -13.75 -33.35 -9.25
N ILE A 5 -14.10 -32.11 -8.91
CA ILE A 5 -14.94 -31.25 -9.75
C ILE A 5 -14.22 -29.95 -10.09
N ILE A 6 -14.28 -29.56 -11.36
CA ILE A 6 -13.92 -28.21 -11.82
C ILE A 6 -15.22 -27.47 -12.07
N ARG A 7 -15.45 -26.37 -11.36
CA ARG A 7 -16.62 -25.54 -11.61
C ARG A 7 -16.40 -24.68 -12.86
N ARG A 8 -17.48 -24.12 -13.42
CA ARG A 8 -17.40 -23.35 -14.68
C ARG A 8 -16.64 -22.03 -14.54
N ASP A 9 -16.78 -21.39 -13.38
CA ASP A 9 -16.05 -20.21 -12.92
C ASP A 9 -14.57 -20.49 -12.65
N GLU A 10 -14.22 -21.75 -12.39
CA GLU A 10 -12.86 -22.22 -12.14
C GLU A 10 -12.16 -22.78 -13.39
N LEU A 11 -12.82 -22.69 -14.55
CA LEU A 11 -12.27 -23.02 -15.87
C LEU A 11 -11.75 -21.75 -16.56
N ILE A 12 -10.67 -21.89 -17.33
CA ILE A 12 -10.18 -20.75 -18.12
C ILE A 12 -11.25 -20.42 -19.18
N PRO A 13 -11.60 -19.13 -19.40
CA PRO A 13 -12.59 -18.75 -20.39
C PRO A 13 -12.31 -19.38 -21.76
N ARG A 14 -13.36 -19.92 -22.38
CA ARG A 14 -13.35 -20.60 -23.69
C ARG A 14 -12.74 -22.01 -23.71
N GLU A 15 -12.32 -22.55 -22.56
CA GLU A 15 -12.00 -23.98 -22.48
C GLU A 15 -13.23 -24.85 -22.67
N GLN A 16 -13.05 -25.92 -23.45
CA GLN A 16 -14.06 -26.96 -23.63
C GLN A 16 -13.39 -28.32 -23.46
N PHE A 17 -13.78 -29.04 -22.42
CA PHE A 17 -13.32 -30.40 -22.16
C PHE A 17 -14.38 -31.41 -22.59
N ARG A 18 -13.93 -32.51 -23.20
CA ARG A 18 -14.74 -33.66 -23.58
C ARG A 18 -14.41 -34.85 -22.69
N TYR A 19 -15.32 -35.82 -22.64
CA TYR A 19 -15.06 -37.08 -21.95
C TYR A 19 -13.85 -37.78 -22.57
N GLY A 20 -12.88 -38.15 -21.73
CA GLY A 20 -11.63 -38.78 -22.13
C GLY A 20 -10.44 -37.82 -22.23
N ASP A 21 -10.67 -36.51 -22.20
CA ASP A 21 -9.58 -35.52 -22.21
C ASP A 21 -8.78 -35.58 -20.90
N ARG A 22 -7.46 -35.39 -21.01
CA ARG A 22 -6.59 -35.20 -19.86
C ARG A 22 -6.57 -33.73 -19.50
N VAL A 23 -6.80 -33.44 -18.22
CA VAL A 23 -6.83 -32.07 -17.69
C VAL A 23 -5.90 -31.99 -16.49
N ARG A 24 -5.03 -30.97 -16.47
CA ARG A 24 -4.26 -30.60 -15.28
C ARG A 24 -5.02 -29.49 -14.54
N ALA A 25 -4.98 -29.46 -13.23
CA ALA A 25 -5.60 -28.38 -12.46
C ALA A 25 -4.97 -28.31 -11.07
N LEU A 26 -5.14 -27.17 -10.40
CA LEU A 26 -4.77 -27.00 -9.00
C LEU A 26 -5.88 -27.53 -8.11
N ILE A 27 -5.57 -28.37 -7.12
CA ILE A 27 -6.48 -28.62 -5.99
C ILE A 27 -6.44 -27.37 -5.12
N PHE A 28 -7.53 -26.59 -5.11
CA PHE A 28 -7.58 -25.33 -4.34
C PHE A 28 -8.40 -25.45 -3.06
N ASP A 29 -9.35 -26.40 -3.00
CA ASP A 29 -10.20 -26.58 -1.83
C ASP A 29 -10.69 -28.02 -1.70
N VAL A 30 -10.84 -28.48 -0.46
CA VAL A 30 -11.40 -29.79 -0.10
C VAL A 30 -12.44 -29.59 0.99
N ARG A 31 -13.73 -29.69 0.61
CA ARG A 31 -14.84 -29.46 1.53
C ARG A 31 -15.53 -30.76 1.91
N ARG A 32 -16.02 -30.85 3.14
CA ARG A 32 -16.91 -31.94 3.55
C ARG A 32 -18.34 -31.61 3.11
N GLU A 33 -18.89 -32.40 2.20
CA GLU A 33 -20.29 -32.33 1.82
C GLU A 33 -21.08 -33.51 2.40
N GLN A 34 -22.41 -33.46 2.29
CA GLN A 34 -23.31 -34.51 2.78
C GLN A 34 -23.01 -35.91 2.21
N ARG A 35 -22.36 -35.96 1.03
CA ARG A 35 -21.99 -37.20 0.33
C ARG A 35 -20.53 -37.60 0.52
N GLY A 36 -19.79 -36.90 1.38
CA GLY A 36 -18.37 -37.12 1.62
C GLY A 36 -17.51 -35.91 1.25
N PRO A 37 -16.17 -36.01 1.40
CA PRO A 37 -15.26 -34.95 1.02
C PRO A 37 -15.26 -34.78 -0.51
N GLN A 38 -15.51 -33.55 -0.95
CA GLN A 38 -15.47 -33.14 -2.35
C GLN A 38 -14.21 -32.33 -2.61
N ILE A 39 -13.46 -32.73 -3.63
CA ILE A 39 -12.24 -32.03 -4.08
C ILE A 39 -12.64 -31.04 -5.17
N PHE A 40 -12.32 -29.76 -4.97
CA PHE A 40 -12.52 -28.69 -5.94
C PHE A 40 -11.19 -28.35 -6.62
N LEU A 41 -11.24 -28.26 -7.95
CA LEU A 41 -10.08 -27.93 -8.76
C LEU A 41 -10.28 -26.58 -9.45
N SER A 42 -9.17 -25.88 -9.67
CA SER A 42 -9.12 -24.60 -10.36
C SER A 42 -8.04 -24.57 -11.43
N ARG A 43 -8.36 -23.96 -12.57
CA ARG A 43 -7.42 -23.60 -13.62
C ARG A 43 -7.26 -22.08 -13.75
N THR A 44 -8.10 -21.30 -13.09
CA THR A 44 -8.05 -19.82 -13.06
C THR A 44 -7.15 -19.30 -11.93
N HIS A 45 -7.02 -20.03 -10.83
CA HIS A 45 -6.23 -19.61 -9.67
C HIS A 45 -4.74 -19.34 -10.02
N PRO A 46 -4.11 -18.23 -9.57
CA PRO A 46 -2.73 -17.87 -9.90
C PRO A 46 -1.70 -18.97 -9.55
N GLN A 47 -1.90 -19.65 -8.42
CA GLN A 47 -1.04 -20.79 -8.01
C GLN A 47 -1.02 -21.94 -9.02
N PHE A 48 -2.02 -22.09 -9.89
CA PHE A 48 -1.96 -23.09 -10.96
C PHE A 48 -0.78 -22.80 -11.90
N MET A 49 -0.61 -21.54 -12.30
CA MET A 49 0.54 -21.11 -13.11
C MET A 49 1.86 -21.34 -12.38
N ALA A 50 1.94 -20.99 -11.10
CA ALA A 50 3.14 -21.22 -10.29
C ALA A 50 3.57 -22.69 -10.29
N LYS A 51 2.60 -23.60 -10.14
CA LYS A 51 2.86 -25.05 -10.16
C LYS A 51 3.23 -25.57 -11.55
N LEU A 52 2.72 -24.98 -12.62
CA LEU A 52 3.16 -25.30 -13.99
C LEU A 52 4.61 -24.87 -14.22
N PHE A 53 4.99 -23.66 -13.81
CA PHE A 53 6.38 -23.22 -13.88
C PHE A 53 7.30 -24.08 -13.03
N MET A 54 6.89 -24.48 -11.83
CA MET A 54 7.65 -25.40 -10.98
C MET A 54 7.88 -26.78 -11.65
N GLN A 55 6.97 -27.26 -12.49
CA GLN A 55 7.17 -28.51 -13.24
C GLN A 55 8.09 -28.33 -14.46
N GLU A 56 8.06 -27.16 -15.07
CA GLU A 56 8.78 -26.87 -16.33
C GLU A 56 10.20 -26.32 -16.09
N VAL A 57 10.44 -25.68 -14.95
CA VAL A 57 11.68 -24.99 -14.58
C VAL A 57 12.30 -25.67 -13.35
N PRO A 58 13.31 -26.55 -13.53
CA PRO A 58 13.97 -27.24 -12.41
C PRO A 58 14.52 -26.29 -11.35
N GLU A 59 15.02 -25.12 -11.75
CA GLU A 59 15.57 -24.11 -10.86
C GLU A 59 14.51 -23.54 -9.89
N ILE A 60 13.22 -23.55 -10.28
CA ILE A 60 12.10 -23.20 -9.37
C ILE A 60 11.78 -24.36 -8.43
N TYR A 61 11.86 -25.60 -8.92
CA TYR A 61 11.64 -26.80 -8.10
C TYR A 61 12.71 -26.95 -7.01
N ASP A 62 13.97 -26.67 -7.35
CA ASP A 62 15.12 -26.73 -6.44
C ASP A 62 15.18 -25.52 -5.48
N GLY A 63 14.27 -24.55 -5.62
CA GLY A 63 14.19 -23.36 -4.77
C GLY A 63 15.24 -22.29 -5.04
N ILE A 64 16.04 -22.45 -6.10
CA ILE A 64 17.06 -21.45 -6.51
C ILE A 64 16.35 -20.18 -7.01
N ILE A 65 15.32 -20.36 -7.84
CA ILE A 65 14.46 -19.28 -8.33
C ILE A 65 13.15 -19.30 -7.54
N SER A 66 12.75 -18.14 -7.05
CA SER A 66 11.47 -17.93 -6.38
C SER A 66 10.55 -17.04 -7.22
N ILE A 67 9.29 -17.45 -7.38
CA ILE A 67 8.24 -16.60 -7.93
C ILE A 67 7.73 -15.72 -6.78
N ARG A 68 7.96 -14.41 -6.87
CA ARG A 68 7.65 -13.43 -5.82
C ARG A 68 6.20 -12.97 -5.88
N SER A 69 5.71 -12.71 -7.09
CA SER A 69 4.34 -12.23 -7.31
C SER A 69 3.80 -12.72 -8.64
N ILE A 70 2.47 -12.87 -8.73
CA ILE A 70 1.74 -13.31 -9.91
C ILE A 70 0.48 -12.46 -10.05
N ALA A 71 0.38 -11.70 -11.13
CA ALA A 71 -0.83 -11.02 -11.55
C ALA A 71 -1.37 -11.69 -12.80
N ARG A 72 -2.66 -12.06 -12.81
CA ARG A 72 -3.22 -12.93 -13.86
C ARG A 72 -4.64 -12.54 -14.24
N ASP A 73 -4.85 -12.41 -15.54
CA ASP A 73 -6.17 -12.39 -16.20
C ASP A 73 -6.32 -13.72 -16.99
N PRO A 74 -6.97 -14.74 -16.39
CA PRO A 74 -6.94 -16.11 -16.90
C PRO A 74 -7.39 -16.24 -18.36
N GLY A 75 -6.55 -16.88 -19.18
CA GLY A 75 -6.81 -17.10 -20.60
C GLY A 75 -6.55 -15.89 -21.50
N SER A 76 -6.06 -14.79 -20.94
CA SER A 76 -5.66 -13.60 -21.71
C SER A 76 -4.19 -13.26 -21.49
N ARG A 77 -3.84 -12.77 -20.30
CA ARG A 77 -2.49 -12.27 -20.01
C ARG A 77 -2.14 -12.42 -18.53
N ALA A 78 -0.88 -12.66 -18.24
CA ALA A 78 -0.33 -12.67 -16.90
C ALA A 78 1.04 -12.00 -16.85
N LYS A 79 1.39 -11.51 -15.67
CA LYS A 79 2.72 -11.04 -15.31
C LYS A 79 3.19 -11.85 -14.11
N ILE A 80 4.43 -12.34 -14.18
CA ILE A 80 5.08 -13.02 -13.05
C ILE A 80 6.39 -12.32 -12.73
N ALA A 81 6.65 -12.12 -11.44
CA ALA A 81 7.91 -11.56 -10.98
C ALA A 81 8.76 -12.66 -10.34
N VAL A 82 10.00 -12.80 -10.79
CA VAL A 82 10.91 -13.87 -10.39
C VAL A 82 12.24 -13.33 -9.90
N SER A 83 12.76 -13.90 -8.82
CA SER A 83 14.10 -13.59 -8.30
C SER A 83 14.92 -14.86 -8.17
N SER A 84 16.23 -14.78 -8.38
CA SER A 84 17.17 -15.86 -8.06
C SER A 84 17.83 -15.60 -6.71
N SER A 85 18.03 -16.64 -5.91
CA SER A 85 18.90 -16.61 -4.73
C SER A 85 20.38 -16.72 -5.10
N ASP A 86 20.68 -17.18 -6.31
CA ASP A 86 22.04 -17.26 -6.87
C ASP A 86 22.23 -16.20 -7.96
N SER A 87 23.16 -15.28 -7.75
CA SER A 87 23.48 -14.18 -8.68
C SER A 87 24.07 -14.65 -10.02
N SER A 88 24.55 -15.90 -10.11
CA SER A 88 25.07 -16.48 -11.34
C SER A 88 23.97 -16.99 -12.29
N ILE A 89 22.73 -17.08 -11.80
CA ILE A 89 21.58 -17.60 -12.54
C ILE A 89 20.62 -16.45 -12.86
N ASP A 90 20.40 -16.21 -14.15
CA ASP A 90 19.37 -15.29 -14.63
C ASP A 90 17.97 -15.93 -14.46
N PRO A 91 17.12 -15.40 -13.56
CA PRO A 91 15.82 -16.00 -13.30
C PRO A 91 14.86 -15.90 -14.49
N VAL A 92 14.96 -14.83 -15.30
CA VAL A 92 14.09 -14.62 -16.46
C VAL A 92 14.48 -15.59 -17.57
N GLY A 93 15.77 -15.64 -17.93
CA GLY A 93 16.29 -16.56 -18.93
C GLY A 93 16.04 -18.02 -18.57
N ALA A 94 16.13 -18.37 -17.28
CA ALA A 94 15.73 -19.68 -16.81
C ALA A 94 14.24 -19.95 -17.08
N CYS A 95 13.32 -19.07 -16.66
CA CYS A 95 11.89 -19.33 -16.87
C CYS A 95 11.48 -19.35 -18.36
N VAL A 96 12.15 -18.57 -19.22
CA VAL A 96 11.90 -18.55 -20.67
C VAL A 96 12.42 -19.83 -21.33
N GLY A 97 13.63 -20.28 -21.01
CA GLY A 97 14.28 -21.43 -21.64
C GLY A 97 14.72 -21.15 -23.09
N MET A 98 15.30 -22.16 -23.74
CA MET A 98 15.85 -22.03 -25.10
C MET A 98 14.77 -21.59 -26.10
N ARG A 99 14.89 -20.37 -26.63
CA ARG A 99 13.90 -19.76 -27.55
C ARG A 99 12.46 -19.76 -26.98
N GLY A 100 12.32 -19.64 -25.66
CA GLY A 100 11.01 -19.62 -25.02
C GLY A 100 10.36 -20.99 -24.83
N SER A 101 11.08 -22.09 -25.03
CA SER A 101 10.48 -23.44 -24.99
C SER A 101 9.71 -23.73 -23.70
N ARG A 102 10.23 -23.29 -22.55
CA ARG A 102 9.65 -23.54 -21.22
C ARG A 102 8.39 -22.70 -21.02
N VAL A 103 8.49 -21.39 -21.21
CA VAL A 103 7.31 -20.51 -21.11
C VAL A 103 6.23 -20.90 -22.11
N GLN A 104 6.58 -21.31 -23.34
CA GLN A 104 5.59 -21.75 -24.34
C GLN A 104 4.86 -23.04 -23.94
N ALA A 105 5.51 -23.95 -23.21
CA ALA A 105 4.84 -25.15 -22.68
C ALA A 105 3.75 -24.76 -21.66
N VAL A 106 4.04 -23.81 -20.77
CA VAL A 106 3.08 -23.27 -19.80
C VAL A 106 1.95 -22.50 -20.51
N VAL A 107 2.29 -21.62 -21.47
CA VAL A 107 1.32 -20.89 -22.31
C VAL A 107 0.37 -21.86 -23.03
N GLY A 108 0.90 -22.97 -23.56
CA GLY A 108 0.12 -24.01 -24.21
C GLY A 108 -0.89 -24.69 -23.28
N GLU A 109 -0.48 -24.98 -22.04
CA GLU A 109 -1.38 -25.53 -21.01
C GLU A 109 -2.46 -24.52 -20.59
N LEU A 110 -2.19 -23.21 -20.65
CA LEU A 110 -3.09 -22.12 -20.29
C LEU A 110 -3.87 -21.54 -21.49
N GLN A 111 -4.05 -22.31 -22.57
CA GLN A 111 -4.83 -21.91 -23.77
C GLN A 111 -4.33 -20.64 -24.47
N GLY A 112 -3.01 -20.43 -24.53
CA GLY A 112 -2.43 -19.29 -25.23
C GLY A 112 -2.45 -17.98 -24.43
N GLU A 113 -2.66 -18.07 -23.12
CA GLU A 113 -2.48 -16.94 -22.20
C GLU A 113 -1.06 -16.35 -22.36
N LYS A 114 -0.96 -15.04 -22.61
CA LYS A 114 0.35 -14.37 -22.78
C LYS A 114 1.01 -14.15 -21.43
N ILE A 115 2.23 -14.60 -21.24
CA ILE A 115 2.94 -14.49 -19.95
C ILE A 115 4.14 -13.56 -20.11
N ASP A 116 4.16 -12.46 -19.37
CA ASP A 116 5.33 -11.60 -19.21
C ASP A 116 6.09 -12.04 -17.95
N ILE A 117 7.40 -12.27 -18.09
CA ILE A 117 8.28 -12.70 -16.99
C ILE A 117 9.21 -11.53 -16.66
N ILE A 118 9.13 -11.05 -15.44
CA ILE A 118 9.76 -9.81 -14.97
C ILE A 118 10.79 -10.15 -13.90
N PRO A 119 12.01 -9.59 -13.94
CA PRO A 119 12.94 -9.72 -12.83
C PRO A 119 12.39 -8.95 -11.62
N TRP A 120 12.29 -9.62 -10.48
CA TRP A 120 11.93 -8.97 -9.23
C TRP A 120 13.12 -8.21 -8.66
N THR A 121 12.86 -7.02 -8.14
CA THR A 121 13.81 -6.14 -7.46
C THR A 121 13.11 -5.50 -6.28
N GLU A 122 13.87 -5.15 -5.23
CA GLU A 122 13.34 -4.44 -4.06
C GLU A 122 13.11 -2.95 -4.36
N ASN A 123 13.78 -2.41 -5.39
CA ASN A 123 13.52 -1.06 -5.84
C ASN A 123 12.20 -0.99 -6.62
N ILE A 124 11.19 -0.36 -6.02
CA ILE A 124 9.84 -0.26 -6.59
C ILE A 124 9.87 0.46 -7.95
N ALA A 125 10.67 1.51 -8.12
CA ALA A 125 10.74 2.25 -9.38
C ALA A 125 11.23 1.34 -10.52
N ASP A 126 12.28 0.55 -10.30
CA ASP A 126 12.81 -0.40 -11.29
C ASP A 126 11.81 -1.53 -11.59
N LEU A 127 11.08 -1.98 -10.57
CA LEU A 127 10.05 -3.01 -10.69
C LEU A 127 8.87 -2.52 -11.54
N VAL A 128 8.42 -1.27 -11.34
CA VAL A 128 7.35 -0.63 -12.11
C VAL A 128 7.72 -0.50 -13.58
N VAL A 129 8.93 -0.01 -13.87
CA VAL A 129 9.43 0.12 -15.24
C VAL A 129 9.42 -1.24 -15.93
N SER A 130 9.88 -2.28 -15.24
CA SER A 130 9.89 -3.65 -15.78
C SER A 130 8.48 -4.22 -15.94
N ALA A 131 7.56 -3.90 -15.02
CA ALA A 131 6.19 -4.38 -15.06
C ALA A 131 5.35 -3.76 -16.18
N LEU A 132 5.62 -2.51 -16.55
CA LEU A 132 4.90 -1.79 -17.60
C LEU A 132 5.36 -2.13 -19.02
N GLN A 133 6.44 -2.92 -19.17
CA GLN A 133 6.87 -3.41 -20.47
C GLN A 133 5.70 -4.03 -21.26
N PRO A 134 5.58 -3.72 -22.57
CA PRO A 134 6.60 -3.11 -23.44
C PRO A 134 6.61 -1.57 -23.52
N ALA A 135 5.82 -0.86 -22.71
CA ALA A 135 5.84 0.60 -22.73
C ALA A 135 7.13 1.17 -22.10
N GLU A 136 7.69 2.20 -22.73
CA GLU A 136 8.83 2.94 -22.19
C GLU A 136 8.35 4.01 -21.21
N VAL A 137 9.01 4.08 -20.05
CA VAL A 137 8.69 4.99 -18.96
C VAL A 137 9.73 6.10 -18.93
N ALA A 138 9.28 7.35 -18.85
CA ALA A 138 10.14 8.52 -18.80
C ALA A 138 10.53 8.89 -17.36
N LYS A 139 9.56 8.86 -16.43
CA LYS A 139 9.75 9.23 -15.03
C LYS A 139 8.80 8.41 -14.14
N VAL A 140 9.26 8.08 -12.95
CA VAL A 140 8.45 7.47 -11.88
C VAL A 140 8.51 8.36 -10.65
N VAL A 141 7.35 8.66 -10.08
CA VAL A 141 7.21 9.38 -8.81
C VAL A 141 6.49 8.44 -7.84
N LEU A 142 7.07 8.28 -6.66
CA LEU A 142 6.54 7.39 -5.61
C LEU A 142 5.91 8.24 -4.52
N ASP A 143 4.70 7.88 -4.12
CA ASP A 143 4.04 8.38 -2.92
C ASP A 143 3.93 7.20 -1.94
N GLU A 144 4.84 7.18 -0.96
CA GLU A 144 4.93 6.10 0.03
C GLU A 144 3.77 6.13 1.03
N GLN A 145 3.17 7.30 1.28
CA GLN A 145 2.08 7.43 2.23
C GLN A 145 0.78 6.88 1.65
N ALA A 146 0.55 7.11 0.37
CA ALA A 146 -0.66 6.66 -0.33
C ALA A 146 -0.54 5.30 -1.02
N GLU A 147 0.61 4.62 -0.91
CA GLU A 147 0.97 3.40 -1.68
C GLU A 147 0.67 3.57 -3.19
N ARG A 148 0.96 4.76 -3.71
CA ARG A 148 0.65 5.18 -5.07
C ARG A 148 1.91 5.46 -5.87
N ILE A 149 1.86 5.09 -7.15
CA ILE A 149 2.95 5.28 -8.11
C ILE A 149 2.43 6.05 -9.29
N GLU A 150 3.07 7.17 -9.58
CA GLU A 150 2.78 7.94 -10.77
C GLU A 150 3.86 7.72 -11.81
N VAL A 151 3.43 7.36 -13.01
CA VAL A 151 4.31 7.00 -14.11
C VAL A 151 4.07 7.95 -15.26
N VAL A 152 5.11 8.69 -15.61
CA VAL A 152 5.09 9.57 -16.78
C VAL A 152 5.60 8.80 -17.98
N VAL A 153 4.82 8.79 -19.06
CA VAL A 153 5.16 8.16 -20.33
C VAL A 153 5.03 9.15 -21.48
N PRO A 154 5.79 8.95 -22.58
CA PRO A 154 5.54 9.70 -23.81
C PRO A 154 4.11 9.46 -24.33
N ASP A 155 3.51 10.47 -24.99
CA ASP A 155 2.12 10.38 -25.51
C ASP A 155 1.90 9.15 -26.41
N GLU A 156 2.91 8.79 -27.21
CA GLU A 156 2.87 7.63 -28.12
C GLU A 156 2.80 6.29 -27.37
N GLN A 157 3.31 6.25 -26.13
CA GLN A 157 3.38 5.06 -25.28
C GLN A 157 2.17 4.93 -24.35
N LEU A 158 1.37 5.99 -24.14
CA LEU A 158 0.24 6.00 -23.21
C LEU A 158 -0.72 4.82 -23.42
N SER A 159 -1.12 4.59 -24.67
CA SER A 159 -2.03 3.50 -25.03
C SER A 159 -1.44 2.11 -24.73
N LEU A 160 -0.13 1.96 -24.91
CA LEU A 160 0.60 0.71 -24.64
C LEU A 160 0.73 0.46 -23.13
N ALA A 161 1.04 1.52 -22.38
CA ALA A 161 1.23 1.50 -20.94
C ALA A 161 -0.08 1.13 -20.21
N ILE A 162 -1.20 1.73 -20.60
CA ILE A 162 -2.54 1.39 -20.09
C ILE A 162 -2.94 -0.02 -20.58
N GLY A 163 -2.73 -0.29 -21.86
CA GLY A 163 -3.14 -1.53 -22.51
C GLY A 163 -4.65 -1.62 -22.75
N ARG A 164 -5.10 -2.67 -23.45
CA ARG A 164 -6.51 -2.84 -23.80
C ARG A 164 -7.39 -2.91 -22.55
N ARG A 165 -8.31 -1.95 -22.39
CA ARG A 165 -9.18 -1.82 -21.19
C ARG A 165 -8.37 -1.75 -19.89
N GLY A 166 -7.22 -1.10 -19.89
CA GLY A 166 -6.37 -0.99 -18.68
C GLY A 166 -5.73 -2.30 -18.23
N GLN A 167 -5.68 -3.33 -19.09
CA GLN A 167 -5.19 -4.65 -18.69
C GLN A 167 -3.70 -4.61 -18.27
N ASN A 168 -2.87 -3.80 -18.92
CA ASN A 168 -1.43 -3.79 -18.62
C ASN A 168 -1.16 -3.11 -17.28
N VAL A 169 -1.71 -1.91 -17.08
CA VAL A 169 -1.58 -1.17 -15.81
C VAL A 169 -2.20 -1.94 -14.64
N ARG A 170 -3.36 -2.59 -14.82
CA ARG A 170 -3.98 -3.40 -13.76
C ARG A 170 -3.12 -4.59 -13.36
N LEU A 171 -2.55 -5.29 -14.33
CA LEU A 171 -1.66 -6.42 -14.04
C LEU A 171 -0.36 -5.96 -13.38
N ALA A 172 0.18 -4.80 -13.76
CA ALA A 172 1.35 -4.21 -13.12
C ALA A 172 1.04 -3.80 -11.66
N SER A 173 -0.07 -3.10 -11.43
CA SER A 173 -0.53 -2.71 -10.09
C SER A 173 -0.75 -3.93 -9.19
N GLN A 174 -1.43 -4.98 -9.68
CA GLN A 174 -1.61 -6.24 -8.93
C GLN A 174 -0.30 -6.98 -8.65
N LEU A 175 0.69 -6.87 -9.55
CA LEU A 175 1.98 -7.53 -9.39
C LEU A 175 2.81 -6.89 -8.27
N ILE A 176 2.78 -5.55 -8.23
CA ILE A 176 3.58 -4.71 -7.31
C ILE A 176 2.86 -4.55 -5.97
N GLY A 177 1.53 -4.55 -5.98
CA GLY A 177 0.70 -4.29 -4.81
C GLY A 177 0.43 -2.80 -4.57
N TRP A 178 0.75 -1.92 -5.53
CA TRP A 178 0.58 -0.48 -5.45
C TRP A 178 -0.36 0.01 -6.55
N ASP A 179 -1.05 1.12 -6.32
CA ASP A 179 -1.88 1.75 -7.35
C ASP A 179 -0.99 2.53 -8.33
N ILE A 180 -1.19 2.32 -9.63
CA ILE A 180 -0.36 2.92 -10.68
C ILE A 180 -1.20 3.86 -11.53
N ASP A 181 -0.89 5.15 -11.45
CA ASP A 181 -1.46 6.21 -12.29
C ASP A 181 -0.48 6.53 -13.43
N ILE A 182 -0.99 6.58 -14.66
CA ILE A 182 -0.19 6.84 -15.86
C ILE A 182 -0.58 8.19 -16.43
N LEU A 183 0.42 9.06 -16.59
CA LEU A 183 0.28 10.43 -17.08
C LEU A 183 1.19 10.65 -18.29
N THR A 184 0.81 11.57 -19.16
CA THR A 184 1.73 12.05 -20.21
C THR A 184 2.66 13.13 -19.67
N GLU A 185 3.76 13.41 -20.38
CA GLU A 185 4.67 14.51 -20.03
C GLU A 185 3.96 15.87 -20.00
N LEU A 186 2.97 16.06 -20.89
CA LEU A 186 2.14 17.27 -20.91
C LEU A 186 1.26 17.35 -19.66
N GLU A 187 0.54 16.26 -19.33
CA GLU A 187 -0.35 16.21 -18.16
C GLU A 187 0.43 16.42 -16.86
N GLU A 188 1.63 15.83 -16.73
CA GLU A 188 2.49 16.04 -15.56
C GLU A 188 3.00 17.49 -15.47
N SER A 189 3.34 18.10 -16.60
CA SER A 189 3.74 19.51 -16.65
C SER A 189 2.60 20.46 -16.29
N GLU A 190 1.39 20.22 -16.82
CA GLU A 190 0.19 21.01 -16.50
C GLU A 190 -0.17 20.89 -15.01
N ARG A 191 -0.08 19.67 -14.45
CA ARG A 191 -0.32 19.45 -13.03
C ARG A 191 0.69 20.17 -12.16
N ARG A 192 1.99 20.06 -12.46
CA ARG A 192 3.04 20.79 -11.74
C ARG A 192 2.85 22.30 -11.80
N GLN A 193 2.46 22.83 -12.95
CA GLN A 193 2.19 24.26 -13.08
C GLN A 193 0.99 24.67 -12.21
N LYS A 194 -0.07 23.86 -12.20
CA LYS A 194 -1.24 24.09 -11.36
C LYS A 194 -0.88 24.06 -9.86
N GLU A 195 -0.15 23.04 -9.42
CA GLU A 195 0.34 22.91 -8.04
C GLU A 195 1.22 24.10 -7.64
N PHE A 196 2.10 24.56 -8.54
CA PHE A 196 2.95 25.72 -8.31
C PHE A 196 2.13 27.00 -8.11
N VAL A 197 1.09 27.22 -8.93
CA VAL A 197 0.18 28.37 -8.79
C VAL A 197 -0.61 28.27 -7.49
N GLU A 198 -1.17 27.10 -7.16
CA GLU A 198 -1.94 26.89 -5.93
C GLU A 198 -1.08 27.12 -4.67
N ARG A 199 0.17 26.63 -4.65
CA ARG A 199 1.11 26.88 -3.56
C ARG A 199 1.52 28.34 -3.47
N SER A 200 1.78 28.99 -4.60
CA SER A 200 2.09 30.42 -4.63
C SER A 200 0.93 31.25 -4.10
N ASP A 201 -0.31 30.94 -4.50
CA ASP A 201 -1.51 31.61 -4.00
C ASP A 201 -1.71 31.37 -2.50
N LEU A 202 -1.47 30.14 -2.02
CA LEU A 202 -1.50 29.80 -0.61
C LEU A 202 -0.52 30.66 0.19
N PHE A 203 0.75 30.73 -0.23
CA PHE A 203 1.77 31.50 0.48
C PHE A 203 1.50 33.01 0.41
N MET A 204 1.04 33.52 -0.73
CA MET A 204 0.66 34.92 -0.88
C MET A 204 -0.45 35.30 0.11
N GLN A 205 -1.48 34.45 0.25
CA GLN A 205 -2.60 34.71 1.16
C GLN A 205 -2.24 34.48 2.63
N ALA A 206 -1.59 33.37 2.95
CA ALA A 206 -1.27 32.99 4.33
C ALA A 206 -0.22 33.90 4.95
N LEU A 207 0.81 34.26 4.19
CA LEU A 207 1.95 35.05 4.67
C LEU A 207 1.82 36.53 4.35
N ASN A 208 0.79 36.93 3.59
CA ASN A 208 0.59 38.31 3.12
C ASN A 208 1.86 38.89 2.47
N VAL A 209 2.50 38.09 1.61
CA VAL A 209 3.69 38.45 0.85
C VAL A 209 3.30 38.79 -0.59
N ASP A 210 4.23 39.36 -1.37
CA ASP A 210 3.98 39.57 -2.79
C ASP A 210 4.14 38.27 -3.61
N GLU A 211 3.72 38.34 -4.87
CA GLU A 211 3.77 37.21 -5.81
C GLU A 211 5.20 36.69 -6.00
N MET A 212 6.22 37.56 -5.99
CA MET A 212 7.61 37.17 -6.23
C MET A 212 8.15 36.33 -5.07
N VAL A 213 7.89 36.77 -3.83
CA VAL A 213 8.27 36.03 -2.62
C VAL A 213 7.55 34.68 -2.56
N ALA A 214 6.24 34.65 -2.84
CA ALA A 214 5.47 33.41 -2.83
C ALA A 214 5.95 32.40 -3.88
N GLN A 215 6.25 32.86 -5.10
CA GLN A 215 6.78 32.01 -6.17
C GLN A 215 8.17 31.46 -5.83
N LEU A 216 9.03 32.26 -5.17
CA LEU A 216 10.34 31.79 -4.72
C LEU A 216 10.19 30.66 -3.69
N LEU A 217 9.32 30.84 -2.69
CA LEU A 217 9.02 29.80 -1.69
C LEU A 217 8.50 28.51 -2.36
N ALA A 218 7.54 28.62 -3.27
CA ALA A 218 7.02 27.46 -4.00
C ALA A 218 8.08 26.78 -4.89
N SER A 219 9.01 27.56 -5.46
CA SER A 219 10.07 27.03 -6.34
C SER A 219 11.15 26.27 -5.58
N GLU A 220 11.41 26.65 -4.33
CA GLU A 220 12.36 25.98 -3.42
C GLU A 220 11.80 24.69 -2.84
N GLY A 221 10.53 24.38 -3.11
CA GLY A 221 9.91 23.09 -2.81
C GLY A 221 8.97 23.10 -1.61
N PHE A 222 8.83 24.24 -0.91
CA PHE A 222 7.89 24.35 0.21
C PHE A 222 6.47 24.02 -0.23
N SER A 223 5.85 23.11 0.51
CA SER A 223 4.58 22.48 0.15
C SER A 223 3.41 22.95 1.01
N SER A 224 3.68 23.47 2.21
CA SER A 224 2.69 23.86 3.21
C SER A 224 3.15 25.03 4.07
N VAL A 225 2.22 25.69 4.78
CA VAL A 225 2.56 26.82 5.67
C VAL A 225 3.19 26.31 6.97
N GLU A 226 2.80 25.11 7.38
CA GLU A 226 3.36 24.36 8.50
C GLU A 226 4.85 24.12 8.31
N GLU A 227 5.26 23.66 7.12
CA GLU A 227 6.67 23.46 6.79
C GLU A 227 7.48 24.75 6.96
N LEU A 228 6.96 25.88 6.47
CA LEU A 228 7.60 27.18 6.63
C LEU A 228 7.70 27.63 8.09
N ALA A 229 6.71 27.32 8.92
CA ALA A 229 6.71 27.69 10.33
C ALA A 229 7.76 26.92 11.16
N PHE A 230 8.09 25.69 10.78
CA PHE A 230 8.94 24.78 11.57
C PHE A 230 10.31 24.47 10.96
N VAL A 231 10.56 24.83 9.70
CA VAL A 231 11.88 24.67 9.06
C VAL A 231 12.97 25.50 9.76
N GLU A 232 14.24 25.16 9.59
CA GLU A 232 15.31 26.03 10.08
C GLU A 232 15.33 27.38 9.34
N PRO A 233 15.45 28.53 10.04
CA PRO A 233 15.49 29.84 9.39
C PRO A 233 16.59 29.98 8.34
N ALA A 234 17.67 29.20 8.51
CA ALA A 234 18.78 29.14 7.57
C ALA A 234 18.33 28.67 6.17
N GLU A 235 17.40 27.73 6.07
CA GLU A 235 16.91 27.20 4.79
C GLU A 235 16.16 28.26 3.99
N ILE A 236 15.28 29.02 4.66
CA ILE A 236 14.58 30.15 4.04
C ILE A 236 15.57 31.26 3.66
N SER A 237 16.61 31.50 4.47
CA SER A 237 17.62 32.52 4.15
C SER A 237 18.57 32.15 3.01
N MET A 238 18.67 30.86 2.64
CA MET A 238 19.48 30.41 1.52
C MET A 238 18.83 30.71 0.16
N ILE A 239 17.53 31.02 0.16
CA ILE A 239 16.79 31.41 -1.05
C ILE A 239 17.39 32.68 -1.62
N GLU A 240 17.65 32.68 -2.93
CA GLU A 240 18.24 33.84 -3.59
C GLU A 240 17.34 35.08 -3.43
N GLY A 241 17.89 36.11 -2.78
CA GLY A 241 17.19 37.37 -2.52
C GLY A 241 16.59 37.48 -1.12
N PHE A 242 16.66 36.44 -0.29
CA PHE A 242 16.22 36.49 1.11
C PHE A 242 17.41 36.72 2.04
N ASP A 243 17.14 37.31 3.19
CA ASP A 243 18.10 37.46 4.28
C ASP A 243 17.55 36.84 5.58
N ALA A 244 18.37 36.82 6.62
CA ALA A 244 17.99 36.24 7.91
C ALA A 244 16.78 36.95 8.53
N ASP A 245 16.63 38.26 8.32
CA ASP A 245 15.52 39.04 8.85
C ASP A 245 14.21 38.68 8.12
N THR A 246 14.26 38.57 6.79
CA THR A 246 13.13 38.14 5.95
C THR A 246 12.69 36.71 6.28
N ALA A 247 13.65 35.80 6.51
CA ALA A 247 13.35 34.44 6.92
C ALA A 247 12.57 34.42 8.24
N VAL A 248 13.04 35.13 9.28
CA VAL A 248 12.34 35.23 10.57
C VAL A 248 10.96 35.86 10.42
N GLU A 249 10.81 36.87 9.56
CA GLU A 249 9.52 37.49 9.29
C GLU A 249 8.54 36.50 8.65
N ILE A 250 8.97 35.75 7.62
CA ILE A 250 8.15 34.72 6.96
C ILE A 250 7.69 33.68 7.98
N GLN A 251 8.59 33.18 8.82
CA GLN A 251 8.24 32.19 9.85
C GLN A 251 7.26 32.74 10.88
N THR A 252 7.46 33.98 11.30
CA THR A 252 6.55 34.64 12.26
C THR A 252 5.15 34.73 11.66
N ARG A 253 5.02 35.15 10.40
CA ARG A 253 3.72 35.23 9.72
C ARG A 253 3.09 33.85 9.49
N ALA A 254 3.90 32.84 9.17
CA ALA A 254 3.43 31.46 9.06
C ALA A 254 2.85 30.97 10.40
N ALA A 255 3.56 31.17 11.51
CA ALA A 255 3.12 30.80 12.84
C ALA A 255 1.85 31.57 13.26
N GLU A 256 1.77 32.87 13.00
CA GLU A 256 0.57 33.68 13.25
C GLU A 256 -0.64 33.21 12.45
N TYR A 257 -0.43 32.80 11.19
CA TYR A 257 -1.48 32.25 10.34
C TYR A 257 -2.01 30.91 10.89
N LEU A 258 -1.13 30.02 11.31
CA LEU A 258 -1.51 28.73 11.91
C LEU A 258 -2.26 28.92 13.23
N ASP A 259 -1.78 29.82 14.11
CA ASP A 259 -2.47 30.17 15.36
C ASP A 259 -3.86 30.79 15.11
N ALA A 260 -4.01 31.58 14.05
CA ALA A 260 -5.30 32.12 13.65
C ALA A 260 -6.28 31.02 13.17
N ILE A 261 -5.79 30.05 12.39
CA ILE A 261 -6.58 28.87 11.99
C ILE A 261 -6.99 28.05 13.22
N GLU A 262 -6.05 27.77 14.12
CA GLU A 262 -6.29 26.98 15.32
C GLU A 262 -7.36 27.64 16.20
N LYS A 263 -7.28 28.96 16.42
CA LYS A 263 -8.30 29.72 17.14
C LYS A 263 -9.66 29.69 16.47
N ALA A 264 -9.70 29.75 15.13
CA ALA A 264 -10.96 29.68 14.39
C ALA A 264 -11.61 28.29 14.54
N LEU A 265 -10.82 27.22 14.43
CA LEU A 265 -11.28 25.85 14.62
C LEU A 265 -11.73 25.60 16.06
N ASP A 266 -11.00 26.10 17.06
CA ASP A 266 -11.42 25.99 18.46
C ASP A 266 -12.73 26.75 18.71
N GLY A 267 -12.92 27.90 18.06
CA GLY A 267 -14.20 28.62 18.05
C GLY A 267 -15.34 27.78 17.45
N GLU A 268 -15.13 27.15 16.30
CA GLU A 268 -16.12 26.26 15.67
C GLU A 268 -16.43 25.04 16.54
N ARG A 269 -15.42 24.44 17.18
CA ARG A 269 -15.59 23.36 18.16
C ARG A 269 -16.51 23.79 19.31
N ILE A 270 -16.31 24.98 19.87
CA ILE A 270 -17.16 25.53 20.93
C ILE A 270 -18.60 25.73 20.44
N GLU A 271 -18.79 26.24 19.21
CA GLU A 271 -20.12 26.41 18.61
C GLU A 271 -20.85 25.07 18.40
N LEU A 272 -20.10 24.01 18.06
CA LEU A 272 -20.61 22.64 17.97
C LEU A 272 -20.89 22.00 19.34
N GLY A 273 -20.50 22.65 20.44
CA GLY A 273 -20.74 22.17 21.81
C GLY A 273 -19.84 21.01 22.22
N VAL A 274 -18.70 20.86 21.56
CA VAL A 274 -17.71 19.82 21.86
C VAL A 274 -16.90 20.23 23.09
N SER A 275 -16.74 19.32 24.05
CA SER A 275 -16.10 19.57 25.36
C SER A 275 -14.59 19.78 25.24
N ASP A 276 -14.07 20.74 26.03
CA ASP A 276 -12.63 20.97 26.18
C ASP A 276 -11.90 19.74 26.75
N GLU A 277 -12.61 18.87 27.45
CA GLU A 277 -12.05 17.65 28.05
C GLU A 277 -11.48 16.69 27.00
N LEU A 278 -11.96 16.76 25.74
CA LEU A 278 -11.41 15.95 24.66
C LEU A 278 -9.95 16.29 24.34
N TYR A 279 -9.46 17.50 24.64
CA TYR A 279 -8.04 17.82 24.54
C TYR A 279 -7.14 17.02 25.51
N GLN A 280 -7.72 16.32 26.49
CA GLN A 280 -6.96 15.41 27.36
C GLN A 280 -6.53 14.13 26.63
N ILE A 281 -7.14 13.84 25.47
CA ILE A 281 -6.74 12.73 24.61
C ILE A 281 -5.56 13.21 23.77
N GLU A 282 -4.42 12.53 23.89
CA GLU A 282 -3.19 12.89 23.22
C GLU A 282 -3.35 12.70 21.71
N GLY A 283 -2.88 13.68 20.93
CA GLY A 283 -2.97 13.67 19.47
C GLY A 283 -4.25 14.28 18.88
N LEU A 284 -5.28 14.60 19.69
CA LEU A 284 -6.44 15.33 19.18
C LEU A 284 -6.11 16.80 18.92
N THR A 285 -6.34 17.24 17.68
CA THR A 285 -6.19 18.63 17.23
C THR A 285 -7.54 19.35 17.18
N ALA A 286 -7.54 20.68 17.15
CA ALA A 286 -8.76 21.47 17.00
C ALA A 286 -9.56 21.06 15.74
N ALA A 287 -8.87 20.74 14.64
CA ALA A 287 -9.50 20.25 13.41
C ALA A 287 -10.23 18.90 13.62
N MET A 288 -9.62 17.97 14.35
CA MET A 288 -10.24 16.68 14.71
C MET A 288 -11.48 16.89 15.59
N LEU A 289 -11.40 17.82 16.56
CA LEU A 289 -12.52 18.12 17.45
C LEU A 289 -13.72 18.73 16.72
N VAL A 290 -13.46 19.57 15.72
CA VAL A 290 -14.51 20.06 14.82
C VAL A 290 -15.12 18.92 14.00
N ALA A 291 -14.30 18.00 13.49
CA ALA A 291 -14.77 16.88 12.69
C ALA A 291 -15.70 15.95 13.49
N VAL A 292 -15.32 15.56 14.71
CA VAL A 292 -16.19 14.76 15.59
C VAL A 292 -17.42 15.54 16.04
N GLY A 293 -17.30 16.86 16.25
CA GLY A 293 -18.46 17.70 16.56
C GLY A 293 -19.51 17.74 15.46
N LYS A 294 -19.09 17.67 14.19
CA LYS A 294 -20.00 17.55 13.03
C LYS A 294 -20.71 16.19 12.97
N ASP A 295 -20.13 15.17 13.59
CA ASP A 295 -20.70 13.84 13.79
C ASP A 295 -21.47 13.71 15.13
N ASP A 296 -21.79 14.86 15.76
CA ASP A 296 -22.53 14.97 17.03
C ASP A 296 -21.83 14.34 18.26
N VAL A 297 -20.51 14.11 18.18
CA VAL A 297 -19.67 13.66 19.29
C VAL A 297 -19.14 14.86 20.07
N LYS A 298 -19.53 14.96 21.35
CA LYS A 298 -19.29 16.16 22.16
C LYS A 298 -18.50 15.90 23.43
N THR A 299 -18.47 14.68 23.93
CA THR A 299 -17.84 14.36 25.22
C THR A 299 -16.85 13.20 25.09
N ILE A 300 -16.02 13.00 26.11
CA ILE A 300 -15.11 11.84 26.20
C ILE A 300 -15.92 10.53 26.10
N GLU A 301 -17.10 10.47 26.72
CA GLU A 301 -17.98 9.29 26.67
C GLU A 301 -18.46 9.00 25.25
N ASP A 302 -18.86 10.04 24.51
CA ASP A 302 -19.28 9.90 23.11
C ASP A 302 -18.12 9.41 22.24
N PHE A 303 -16.93 10.00 22.42
CA PHE A 303 -15.73 9.64 21.66
C PHE A 303 -15.25 8.21 21.98
N ALA A 304 -15.34 7.77 23.23
CA ALA A 304 -15.00 6.40 23.65
C ALA A 304 -15.83 5.32 22.92
N GLY A 305 -17.02 5.71 22.43
CA GLY A 305 -17.90 4.89 21.63
C GLY A 305 -17.44 4.62 20.20
N TYR A 306 -16.49 5.40 19.66
CA TYR A 306 -15.96 5.15 18.32
C TYR A 306 -15.22 3.80 18.24
N ALA A 307 -15.32 3.19 17.08
CA ALA A 307 -14.37 2.22 16.57
C ALA A 307 -13.33 2.92 15.67
N ALA A 308 -12.17 2.29 15.48
CA ALA A 308 -11.14 2.83 14.59
C ALA A 308 -11.69 3.07 13.16
N ASP A 309 -12.54 2.15 12.68
CA ASP A 309 -13.20 2.24 11.38
C ASP A 309 -14.11 3.47 11.25
N ASP A 310 -14.69 3.97 12.35
CA ASP A 310 -15.52 5.17 12.32
C ASP A 310 -14.66 6.43 12.11
N LEU A 311 -13.42 6.43 12.61
CA LEU A 311 -12.49 7.55 12.48
C LEU A 311 -11.76 7.53 11.13
N VAL A 312 -11.12 6.40 10.77
CA VAL A 312 -10.27 6.32 9.57
C VAL A 312 -10.96 5.71 8.36
N GLY A 313 -12.17 5.17 8.52
CA GLY A 313 -12.89 4.48 7.45
C GLY A 313 -12.46 3.01 7.28
N TRP A 314 -13.12 2.34 6.35
CA TRP A 314 -12.81 0.96 5.99
C TRP A 314 -13.10 0.67 4.52
N VAL A 315 -12.46 -0.39 3.99
CA VAL A 315 -12.70 -0.88 2.63
C VAL A 315 -13.46 -2.19 2.69
N GLU A 316 -14.65 -2.22 2.10
CA GLU A 316 -15.42 -3.45 1.91
C GLU A 316 -15.14 -4.03 0.52
N ARG A 317 -14.68 -5.28 0.46
CA ARG A 317 -14.52 -6.03 -0.81
C ARG A 317 -15.65 -7.02 -0.99
N LYS A 318 -16.50 -6.81 -2.00
CA LYS A 318 -17.60 -7.71 -2.36
C LYS A 318 -17.63 -7.94 -3.86
N ASP A 319 -17.69 -9.22 -4.26
CA ASP A 319 -17.81 -9.64 -5.67
C ASP A 319 -16.72 -9.07 -6.62
N GLY A 320 -15.53 -8.76 -6.11
CA GLY A 320 -14.41 -8.22 -6.90
C GLY A 320 -14.41 -6.71 -7.06
N GLU A 321 -15.39 -6.01 -6.49
CA GLU A 321 -15.42 -4.55 -6.38
C GLU A 321 -15.03 -4.14 -4.95
N SER A 322 -14.11 -3.17 -4.82
CA SER A 322 -13.74 -2.57 -3.52
C SER A 322 -14.51 -1.27 -3.37
N LYS A 323 -15.26 -1.12 -2.28
CA LYS A 323 -15.94 0.14 -1.93
C LYS A 323 -15.33 0.70 -0.66
N HIS A 324 -14.80 1.91 -0.76
CA HIS A 324 -14.27 2.66 0.38
C HIS A 324 -15.42 3.39 1.09
N PHE A 325 -15.43 3.32 2.42
CA PHE A 325 -16.30 4.09 3.29
C PHE A 325 -15.43 5.06 4.09
N GLU A 326 -15.72 6.35 3.97
CA GLU A 326 -14.97 7.41 4.64
C GLU A 326 -15.32 7.48 6.12
N GLY A 327 -14.30 7.61 6.97
CA GLY A 327 -14.46 7.90 8.39
C GLY A 327 -14.46 9.40 8.69
N THR A 328 -14.72 9.76 9.94
CA THR A 328 -14.80 11.15 10.42
C THR A 328 -13.51 11.94 10.19
N PHE A 329 -12.35 11.27 10.18
CA PHE A 329 -11.02 11.85 9.94
C PHE A 329 -10.49 11.63 8.51
N ALA A 330 -11.35 11.32 7.53
CA ALA A 330 -10.91 10.98 6.17
C ALA A 330 -10.01 12.03 5.49
N ASN A 331 -10.09 13.31 5.89
CA ASN A 331 -9.27 14.40 5.34
C ASN A 331 -8.16 14.87 6.29
N LEU A 332 -7.88 14.12 7.35
CA LEU A 332 -6.87 14.46 8.36
C LEU A 332 -5.78 13.38 8.35
N PRO A 333 -4.50 13.75 8.59
CA PRO A 333 -3.40 12.80 8.59
C PRO A 333 -3.42 11.99 9.90
N VAL A 334 -4.25 10.95 9.96
CA VAL A 334 -4.38 10.05 11.12
C VAL A 334 -4.32 8.60 10.66
N SER A 335 -3.35 7.86 11.20
CA SER A 335 -3.24 6.43 11.00
C SER A 335 -4.27 5.66 11.84
N ARG A 336 -4.55 4.42 11.44
CA ARG A 336 -5.42 3.52 12.23
C ARG A 336 -4.89 3.31 13.64
N GLU A 337 -3.57 3.18 13.81
CA GLU A 337 -2.95 2.95 15.13
C GLU A 337 -3.13 4.17 16.03
N GLU A 338 -2.94 5.38 15.51
CA GLU A 338 -3.19 6.62 16.25
C GLU A 338 -4.66 6.74 16.65
N ALA A 339 -5.59 6.45 15.73
CA ALA A 339 -7.02 6.44 16.02
C ALA A 339 -7.39 5.43 17.13
N GLU A 340 -6.80 4.22 17.09
CA GLU A 340 -6.99 3.21 18.14
C GLU A 340 -6.46 3.67 19.50
N LEU A 341 -5.29 4.33 19.53
CA LEU A 341 -4.72 4.91 20.75
C LEU A 341 -5.60 6.01 21.34
N MET A 342 -6.09 6.93 20.51
CA MET A 342 -7.01 8.00 20.94
C MET A 342 -8.29 7.42 21.55
N ILE A 343 -8.90 6.42 20.91
CA ILE A 343 -10.09 5.74 21.41
C ILE A 343 -9.80 5.02 22.73
N MET A 344 -8.66 4.34 22.83
CA MET A 344 -8.28 3.65 24.06
C MET A 344 -8.09 4.63 25.23
N GLN A 345 -7.45 5.76 24.99
CA GLN A 345 -7.29 6.82 25.98
C GLN A 345 -8.64 7.42 26.39
N ALA A 346 -9.54 7.66 25.43
CA ALA A 346 -10.90 8.11 25.72
C ALA A 346 -11.65 7.11 26.60
N ARG A 347 -11.54 5.80 26.33
CA ARG A 347 -12.15 4.74 27.14
C ARG A 347 -11.57 4.65 28.55
N LEU A 348 -10.28 4.92 28.73
CA LEU A 348 -9.65 5.05 30.05
C LEU A 348 -10.21 6.25 30.81
N LEU A 349 -10.27 7.42 30.17
CA LEU A 349 -10.80 8.65 30.77
C LEU A 349 -12.30 8.54 31.09
N ALA A 350 -13.07 7.84 30.26
CA ALA A 350 -14.47 7.50 30.49
C ALA A 350 -14.69 6.43 31.57
N GLY A 351 -13.63 5.71 31.97
CA GLY A 351 -13.70 4.62 32.95
C GLY A 351 -14.31 3.32 32.41
N TRP A 352 -14.33 3.13 31.08
CA TRP A 352 -14.77 1.88 30.44
C TRP A 352 -13.74 0.76 30.63
N ILE A 353 -12.47 1.13 30.75
CA ILE A 353 -11.33 0.26 31.01
C ILE A 353 -10.48 0.86 32.14
N SER A 354 -9.81 0.00 32.92
CA SER A 354 -8.91 0.41 34.00
C SER A 354 -7.46 0.18 33.61
N GLU A 355 -6.57 1.09 34.00
CA GLU A 355 -5.13 0.83 34.09
C GLU A 355 -4.85 -0.15 35.24
N GLU A 356 -5.20 -1.42 35.08
CA GLU A 356 -4.53 -2.43 35.89
C GLU A 356 -3.17 -2.69 35.25
N PRO A 357 -2.05 -2.62 35.99
CA PRO A 357 -0.80 -3.16 35.47
C PRO A 357 -1.06 -4.63 35.15
N ARG A 358 -0.68 -5.08 33.95
CA ARG A 358 -0.65 -6.51 33.65
C ARG A 358 0.27 -7.19 34.66
N GLU A 359 -0.28 -7.73 35.74
CA GLU A 359 0.37 -8.78 36.51
C GLU A 359 0.44 -10.01 35.58
N GLY A 360 1.51 -10.06 34.77
CA GLY A 360 1.67 -11.12 33.77
C GLY A 360 2.92 -11.04 32.90
N GLU A 361 3.64 -9.91 32.85
CA GLU A 361 4.84 -9.79 32.00
C GLU A 361 6.18 -10.01 32.73
N GLU A 362 6.20 -10.23 34.06
CA GLU A 362 7.42 -10.63 34.79
C GLU A 362 7.58 -12.16 35.02
N ALA A 363 6.67 -13.00 34.49
CA ALA A 363 6.73 -14.46 34.69
C ALA A 363 7.04 -15.26 33.41
N ALA A 364 7.65 -14.64 32.40
CA ALA A 364 8.09 -15.33 31.17
C ALA A 364 9.58 -15.10 30.84
N GLY A 365 10.38 -14.61 31.80
CA GLY A 365 11.80 -14.27 31.60
C GLY A 365 12.81 -15.26 32.19
N GLU A 366 12.41 -16.28 32.96
CA GLU A 366 13.36 -17.21 33.58
C GLU A 366 12.79 -18.64 33.67
N SER A 367 12.76 -19.39 32.56
CA SER A 367 12.81 -20.86 32.60
C SER A 367 13.10 -21.50 31.24
N GLU A 368 14.17 -21.12 30.55
CA GLU A 368 14.76 -21.96 29.48
C GLU A 368 16.29 -21.86 29.51
N GLU A 369 16.92 -22.25 30.61
CA GLU A 369 18.36 -22.57 30.63
C GLU A 369 18.69 -23.43 31.87
N ASP A 370 18.32 -24.71 31.85
CA ASP A 370 19.08 -25.83 32.46
C ASP A 370 18.27 -27.14 32.37
N ALA A 371 18.18 -27.68 31.15
CA ALA A 371 17.75 -29.05 30.95
C ALA A 371 18.58 -29.72 29.84
N ASP A 372 19.90 -29.55 29.89
CA ASP A 372 20.79 -30.52 29.28
C ASP A 372 22.09 -30.64 30.08
N VAL A 373 22.66 -31.84 30.08
CA VAL A 373 23.86 -32.25 30.84
C VAL A 373 23.62 -32.69 32.30
N LYS A 374 23.13 -33.93 32.46
CA LYS A 374 23.67 -34.88 33.47
C LYS A 374 23.24 -36.32 33.18
N SER A 375 23.94 -36.98 32.25
CA SER A 375 24.01 -38.45 32.21
C SER A 375 25.38 -38.94 31.72
N ALA A 376 26.37 -38.89 32.60
CA ALA A 376 27.56 -39.75 32.51
C ALA A 376 28.13 -39.98 33.92
N LYS A 377 27.82 -41.14 34.50
CA LYS A 377 28.51 -41.66 35.70
C LYS A 377 29.94 -42.08 35.31
N PRO A 378 30.97 -41.78 36.11
CA PRO A 378 32.24 -42.46 36.00
C PRO A 378 32.16 -43.83 36.70
N ALA A 379 32.68 -44.84 36.03
CA ALA A 379 32.91 -46.17 36.58
C ALA A 379 34.31 -46.24 37.21
N GLU A 380 34.34 -46.66 38.47
CA GLU A 380 35.49 -47.14 39.25
C GLU A 380 34.87 -48.19 40.19
N GLN A 381 35.36 -49.40 40.45
CA GLN A 381 36.68 -50.04 40.38
C GLN A 381 36.47 -51.57 40.31
N THR A 382 37.25 -52.31 39.52
CA THR A 382 38.06 -53.50 39.92
C THR A 382 38.80 -54.10 38.74
#